data_AF-A0A6A7M9H2-F1
#
_entry.id   AF-A0A6A7M9H2-F1
#
_cell.length_a   1.000
_cell.length_b   1.000
_cell.length_c   1.000
_cell.angle_alpha   90.00
_cell.angle_beta   90.00
_cell.angle_gamma   90.00
#
_symmetry.space_group_name_H-M   'P 1'
#
loop_
_entity.id
_entity.type
_entity.pdbx_description
1 polymer ?
#
loop_
_entity_poly.entity_id
_entity_poly.type
_entity_poly.pdbx_seq_one_letter_code
_entity_poly.pdbx_strand_id
1 'polypeptide(L)'
;MDVLFRSPPGALLAKPWVDQAGLLGLKRWYFPLSRLWAAANAAGDDTALFRDEIGAPVAARPEPYLRSVLARNAGCKAAAEAARSAWETSLFGDAPDEDCSLLDRRRRAAATRHLATRASFYPLLFPTRPPSARWEIDQPARVEHDLGPAIARPDSLYDVAVDVGTVAVSPPVIEGGQREYWLRAPTPLSRLRQRPGSEVLYARVIEPVDPAPCPTLIFGSGLCLEFELLTVARGPATRLADLGWRVVEPISPYHGLRACRGATAASRSLPPGRPARSIL
;
A
#
# COMPACT_ATOMS: atom_id res chain seq x y z
N MET A 1 -6.77 -6.54 -26.95
CA MET A 1 -5.71 -5.58 -26.56
C MET A 1 -4.39 -5.80 -27.31
N ASP A 2 -4.20 -6.93 -28.00
CA ASP A 2 -2.98 -7.22 -28.79
C ASP A 2 -2.67 -6.24 -29.93
N VAL A 3 -3.67 -5.53 -30.45
CA VAL A 3 -3.50 -4.60 -31.58
C VAL A 3 -2.72 -3.35 -31.17
N LEU A 4 -2.81 -2.91 -29.90
CA LEU A 4 -2.19 -1.68 -29.44
C LEU A 4 -0.67 -1.85 -29.25
N PHE A 5 -0.20 -2.97 -28.71
CA PHE A 5 1.25 -3.21 -28.50
C PHE A 5 2.00 -3.63 -29.78
N ARG A 6 1.29 -4.13 -30.80
CA ARG A 6 1.86 -4.41 -32.13
C ARG A 6 1.83 -3.22 -33.07
N SER A 7 1.23 -2.11 -32.66
CA SER A 7 1.16 -0.88 -33.46
C SER A 7 2.44 -0.03 -33.28
N PRO A 8 2.83 0.79 -34.27
CA PRO A 8 3.95 1.74 -34.11
C PRO A 8 3.83 2.66 -32.88
N PRO A 9 2.62 3.14 -32.49
CA PRO A 9 2.42 3.81 -31.20
C PRO A 9 2.72 2.93 -29.98
N GLY A 10 2.34 1.66 -30.00
CA GLY A 10 2.69 0.69 -28.95
C GLY A 10 4.19 0.46 -28.82
N ALA A 11 4.89 0.39 -29.95
CA ALA A 11 6.35 0.31 -29.99
C ALA A 11 7.01 1.58 -29.45
N LEU A 12 6.41 2.76 -29.62
CA LEU A 12 6.89 4.01 -29.01
C LEU A 12 6.67 4.04 -27.49
N LEU A 13 5.56 3.48 -27.00
CA LEU A 13 5.25 3.36 -25.57
C LEU A 13 6.09 2.28 -24.86
N ALA A 14 6.61 1.30 -25.59
CA ALA A 14 7.54 0.30 -25.07
C ALA A 14 9.01 0.78 -25.02
N LYS A 15 9.29 2.03 -25.41
CA LYS A 15 10.66 2.56 -25.41
C LYS A 15 11.11 3.00 -24.00
N PRO A 16 12.42 2.93 -23.70
CA PRO A 16 12.98 3.27 -22.39
C PRO A 16 12.72 4.71 -21.92
N TRP A 17 12.37 5.63 -22.82
CA TRP A 17 12.06 7.02 -22.44
C TRP A 17 10.78 7.12 -21.61
N VAL A 18 9.84 6.17 -21.75
CA VAL A 18 8.60 6.15 -20.96
C VAL A 18 8.93 5.91 -19.49
N ASP A 19 9.86 5.00 -19.19
CA ASP A 19 10.33 4.77 -17.83
C ASP A 19 11.02 6.02 -17.28
N GLN A 20 11.87 6.68 -18.07
CA GLN A 20 12.53 7.91 -17.64
C GLN A 20 11.54 9.05 -17.38
N ALA A 21 10.55 9.24 -18.27
CA ALA A 21 9.49 10.23 -18.11
C ALA A 21 8.61 9.91 -16.89
N GLY A 22 8.30 8.63 -16.68
CA GLY A 22 7.59 8.13 -15.51
C GLY A 22 8.36 8.41 -14.21
N LEU A 23 9.65 8.09 -14.16
CA LEU A 23 10.52 8.37 -13.02
C LEU A 23 10.65 9.87 -12.75
N LEU A 24 10.77 10.68 -13.79
CA LEU A 24 10.74 12.14 -13.65
C LEU A 24 9.41 12.59 -13.06
N GLY A 25 8.29 12.03 -13.53
CA GLY A 25 6.96 12.34 -13.02
C GLY A 25 6.79 11.95 -11.55
N LEU A 26 7.28 10.76 -11.19
CA LEU A 26 7.28 10.26 -9.82
C LEU A 26 8.08 11.19 -8.90
N LYS A 27 9.32 11.52 -9.29
CA LYS A 27 10.22 12.40 -8.55
C LYS A 27 9.69 13.82 -8.42
N ARG A 28 9.10 14.36 -9.48
CA ARG A 28 8.75 15.78 -9.58
C ARG A 28 7.39 16.10 -8.97
N TRP A 29 6.44 15.18 -9.02
CA TRP A 29 5.07 15.42 -8.56
C TRP A 29 4.58 14.35 -7.59
N TYR A 30 4.67 13.07 -7.92
CA TYR A 30 4.06 12.01 -7.12
C TYR A 30 4.63 11.94 -5.70
N PHE A 31 5.95 11.81 -5.53
CA PHE A 31 6.56 11.68 -4.21
C PHE A 31 6.37 12.93 -3.33
N PRO A 32 6.56 14.17 -3.84
CA PRO A 32 6.24 15.37 -3.08
C PRO A 32 4.77 15.44 -2.63
N LEU A 33 3.83 15.09 -3.51
CA LEU A 33 2.41 15.03 -3.14
C LEU A 33 2.13 13.97 -2.09
N SER A 34 2.70 12.77 -2.26
CA SER A 34 2.58 11.69 -1.29
C SER A 34 3.16 12.08 0.06
N ARG A 35 4.24 12.87 0.10
CA ARG A 35 4.82 13.41 1.34
C ARG A 35 3.86 14.36 2.06
N LEU A 36 3.24 15.29 1.33
CA LEU A 36 2.24 16.21 1.90
C LEU A 36 1.00 15.44 2.38
N TRP A 37 0.53 14.49 1.58
CA TRP A 37 -0.60 13.65 1.94
C TRP A 37 -0.32 12.78 3.18
N ALA A 38 0.90 12.23 3.31
CA ALA A 38 1.32 11.51 4.50
C ALA A 38 1.38 12.42 5.74
N ALA A 39 1.90 13.65 5.61
CA ALA A 39 1.89 14.64 6.69
C ALA A 39 0.45 14.98 7.12
N ALA A 40 -0.47 15.15 6.16
CA ALA A 40 -1.89 15.36 6.45
C ALA A 40 -2.54 14.16 7.13
N ASN A 41 -2.15 12.94 6.77
CA ASN A 41 -2.63 11.73 7.45
C ASN A 41 -2.11 11.62 8.90
N ALA A 42 -0.94 12.17 9.21
CA ALA A 42 -0.41 12.23 10.56
C ALA A 42 -1.07 13.34 11.39
N ALA A 43 -1.23 14.52 10.79
CA ALA A 43 -1.73 15.71 11.47
C ALA A 43 -3.26 15.77 11.63
N GLY A 44 -4.01 15.03 10.79
CA GLY A 44 -5.47 15.13 10.80
C GLY A 44 -5.93 16.47 10.23
N ASP A 45 -6.68 17.24 11.03
CA ASP A 45 -7.17 18.58 10.71
C ASP A 45 -6.34 19.73 11.34
N ASP A 46 -5.30 19.39 12.12
CA ASP A 46 -4.41 20.36 12.78
C ASP A 46 -3.39 20.94 11.78
N THR A 47 -3.50 22.24 11.53
CA THR A 47 -2.67 22.95 10.55
C THR A 47 -1.26 23.25 11.07
N ALA A 48 -1.08 23.39 12.39
CA ALA A 48 0.23 23.59 13.00
C ALA A 48 1.01 22.27 12.95
N LEU A 49 0.39 21.18 13.42
CA LEU A 49 0.98 19.85 13.36
C LEU A 49 1.29 19.44 11.92
N PHE A 50 0.43 19.79 10.95
CA PHE A 50 0.70 19.54 9.53
C PHE A 50 1.99 20.21 9.05
N ARG A 51 2.21 21.47 9.42
CA ARG A 51 3.43 22.21 9.02
C ARG A 51 4.67 21.62 9.68
N ASP A 52 4.57 21.24 10.95
CA ASP A 52 5.64 20.58 11.70
C ASP A 52 5.99 19.23 11.11
N GLU A 53 4.97 18.41 10.77
CA GLU A 53 5.12 17.10 10.16
C GLU A 53 5.81 17.17 8.80
N ILE A 54 5.72 18.27 8.05
CA ILE A 54 6.44 18.44 6.78
C ILE A 54 7.93 18.72 7.03
N GLY A 55 8.25 19.42 8.11
CA GLY A 55 9.62 19.72 8.54
C GLY A 55 10.35 20.72 7.63
N ALA A 56 9.62 21.51 6.84
CA ALA A 56 10.16 22.53 5.96
C ALA A 56 9.13 23.63 5.64
N PRO A 57 9.57 24.85 5.25
CA PRO A 57 8.67 25.90 4.80
C PRO A 57 7.91 25.47 3.53
N VAL A 58 6.60 25.28 3.67
CA VAL A 58 5.70 25.08 2.53
C VAL A 58 5.15 26.43 2.11
N ALA A 59 4.85 26.57 0.81
CA ALA A 59 4.19 27.74 0.26
C ALA A 59 3.05 28.23 1.16
N ALA A 60 3.10 29.52 1.49
CA ALA A 60 2.08 30.15 2.31
C ALA A 60 0.75 30.16 1.54
N ARG A 61 -0.14 29.22 1.87
CA ARG A 61 -1.54 29.27 1.46
C ARG A 61 -2.38 29.88 2.58
N PRO A 62 -3.51 30.53 2.24
CA PRO A 62 -4.43 31.04 3.23
C PRO A 62 -4.86 29.94 4.20
N GLU A 63 -4.89 30.27 5.48
CA GLU A 63 -5.26 29.34 6.55
C GLU A 63 -6.63 28.66 6.34
N PRO A 64 -7.68 29.34 5.83
CA PRO A 64 -8.95 28.69 5.52
C PRO A 64 -8.85 27.59 4.45
N TYR A 65 -7.99 27.78 3.45
CA TYR A 65 -7.75 26.77 2.41
C TYR A 65 -7.11 25.52 3.03
N LEU A 66 -6.07 25.71 3.86
CA LEU A 66 -5.37 24.59 4.48
C LEU A 66 -6.30 23.79 5.39
N ARG A 67 -7.08 24.47 6.24
CA ARG A 67 -8.10 23.84 7.08
C ARG A 67 -9.11 23.02 6.27
N SER A 68 -9.61 23.58 5.16
CA SER A 68 -10.57 22.88 4.30
C SER A 68 -9.99 21.59 3.68
N VAL A 69 -8.76 21.67 3.16
CA VAL A 69 -8.09 20.51 2.54
C VAL A 69 -7.77 19.44 3.58
N LEU A 70 -7.28 19.82 4.77
CA LEU A 70 -6.97 18.89 5.86
C LEU A 70 -8.24 18.23 6.42
N ALA A 71 -9.30 19.00 6.68
CA ALA A 71 -10.58 18.46 7.13
C ALA A 71 -11.17 17.46 6.13
N ARG A 72 -11.11 17.78 4.82
CA ARG A 72 -11.53 16.83 3.77
C ARG A 72 -10.68 15.57 3.77
N ASN A 73 -9.36 15.70 3.89
CA ASN A 73 -8.45 14.55 3.96
C ASN A 73 -8.76 13.65 5.17
N ALA A 74 -8.88 14.25 6.36
CA ALA A 74 -9.19 13.56 7.61
C ALA A 74 -10.55 12.85 7.54
N GLY A 75 -11.58 13.51 7.01
CA GLY A 75 -12.89 12.89 6.81
C GLY A 75 -12.86 11.70 5.84
N CYS A 76 -12.16 11.83 4.71
CA CYS A 76 -11.99 10.70 3.78
C CYS A 76 -11.18 9.54 4.40
N LYS A 77 -10.14 9.84 5.18
CA LYS A 77 -9.35 8.84 5.90
C LYS A 77 -10.20 8.09 6.92
N ALA A 78 -10.95 8.79 7.75
CA ALA A 78 -11.84 8.19 8.74
C ALA A 78 -12.91 7.30 8.08
N ALA A 79 -13.49 7.75 6.96
CA ALA A 79 -14.44 6.94 6.19
C ALA A 79 -13.79 5.67 5.60
N ALA A 80 -12.53 5.75 5.13
CA ALA A 80 -11.80 4.59 4.63
C ALA A 80 -11.45 3.60 5.75
N GLU A 81 -11.02 4.09 6.92
CA GLU A 81 -10.74 3.27 8.10
C GLU A 81 -12.01 2.58 8.63
N ALA A 82 -13.13 3.30 8.69
CA ALA A 82 -14.43 2.74 9.09
C ALA A 82 -14.92 1.66 8.11
N ALA A 83 -14.85 1.92 6.80
CA ALA A 83 -15.25 0.94 5.78
C ALA A 83 -14.36 -0.31 5.80
N ARG A 84 -13.05 -0.13 6.04
CA ARG A 84 -12.13 -1.25 6.24
C ARG A 84 -12.50 -2.06 7.48
N SER A 85 -12.75 -1.40 8.62
CA SER A 85 -13.09 -2.09 9.88
C SER A 85 -14.38 -2.90 9.76
N ALA A 86 -15.40 -2.35 9.10
CA ALA A 86 -16.65 -3.06 8.83
C ALA A 86 -16.42 -4.29 7.93
N TRP A 87 -15.62 -4.13 6.86
CA TRP A 87 -15.23 -5.23 5.99
C TRP A 87 -14.42 -6.31 6.73
N GLU A 88 -13.43 -5.94 7.54
CA GLU A 88 -12.57 -6.89 8.25
C GLU A 88 -13.35 -7.68 9.32
N THR A 89 -14.24 -7.00 10.04
CA THR A 89 -15.16 -7.62 11.00
C THR A 89 -16.10 -8.61 10.33
N SER A 90 -16.63 -8.26 9.15
CA SER A 90 -17.51 -9.16 8.38
C SER A 90 -16.76 -10.38 7.82
N LEU A 91 -15.57 -10.19 7.26
CA LEU A 91 -14.84 -11.29 6.60
C LEU A 91 -14.20 -12.28 7.57
N PHE A 92 -13.81 -11.83 8.78
CA PHE A 92 -13.04 -12.63 9.72
C PHE A 92 -13.65 -12.69 11.13
N GLY A 93 -14.90 -12.23 11.30
CA GLY A 93 -15.65 -12.35 12.55
C GLY A 93 -16.45 -13.65 12.62
N ASP A 94 -17.09 -13.89 13.78
CA ASP A 94 -17.81 -15.13 14.07
C ASP A 94 -19.11 -15.29 13.27
N ALA A 95 -19.67 -14.19 12.77
CA ALA A 95 -20.91 -14.15 11.99
C ALA A 95 -20.67 -13.35 10.70
N PRO A 96 -20.17 -13.99 9.63
CA PRO A 96 -19.96 -13.31 8.37
C PRO A 96 -21.29 -12.80 7.80
N ASP A 97 -21.29 -11.53 7.39
CA ASP A 97 -22.43 -10.89 6.74
C ASP A 97 -22.60 -11.45 5.31
N GLU A 98 -23.84 -11.62 4.85
CA GLU A 98 -24.14 -12.25 3.57
C GLU A 98 -23.64 -11.42 2.36
N ASP A 99 -23.41 -10.10 2.54
CA ASP A 99 -22.97 -9.22 1.45
C ASP A 99 -21.51 -8.72 1.60
N CYS A 100 -20.59 -9.66 1.79
CA CYS A 100 -19.13 -9.41 1.79
C CYS A 100 -18.66 -8.63 0.55
N SER A 101 -19.27 -8.91 -0.62
CA SER A 101 -18.95 -8.24 -1.89
C SER A 101 -19.32 -6.75 -1.87
N LEU A 102 -20.46 -6.37 -1.31
CA LEU A 102 -20.82 -4.95 -1.13
C LEU A 102 -19.88 -4.25 -0.17
N LEU A 103 -19.51 -4.90 0.93
CA LEU A 103 -18.56 -4.34 1.89
C LEU A 103 -17.18 -4.12 1.27
N ASP A 104 -16.69 -5.05 0.44
CA ASP A 104 -15.44 -4.86 -0.29
C ASP A 104 -15.51 -3.69 -1.29
N ARG A 105 -16.61 -3.59 -2.06
CA ARG A 105 -16.82 -2.44 -2.96
C ARG A 105 -16.83 -1.11 -2.21
N ARG A 106 -17.52 -1.05 -1.07
CA ARG A 106 -17.56 0.15 -0.20
C ARG A 106 -16.18 0.49 0.35
N ARG A 107 -15.43 -0.51 0.82
CA ARG A 107 -14.04 -0.36 1.29
C ARG A 107 -13.15 0.24 0.21
N ARG A 108 -13.14 -0.35 -0.99
CA ARG A 108 -12.34 0.15 -2.13
C ARG A 108 -12.74 1.56 -2.55
N ALA A 109 -14.04 1.86 -2.62
CA ALA A 109 -14.52 3.19 -2.97
C ALA A 109 -14.12 4.26 -1.92
N ALA A 110 -14.16 3.93 -0.64
CA ALA A 110 -13.70 4.83 0.42
C ALA A 110 -12.18 5.03 0.37
N ALA A 111 -11.40 3.96 0.21
CA ALA A 111 -9.95 4.02 0.08
C ALA A 111 -9.51 4.81 -1.17
N THR A 112 -10.14 4.58 -2.32
CA THR A 112 -9.87 5.33 -3.57
C THR A 112 -10.13 6.83 -3.38
N ARG A 113 -11.23 7.21 -2.71
CA ARG A 113 -11.52 8.63 -2.41
C ARG A 113 -10.47 9.24 -1.49
N HIS A 114 -10.01 8.51 -0.48
CA HIS A 114 -8.91 8.95 0.39
C HIS A 114 -7.59 9.09 -0.36
N LEU A 115 -7.23 8.15 -1.23
CA LEU A 115 -6.03 8.29 -2.08
C LEU A 115 -6.12 9.50 -3.01
N ALA A 116 -7.31 9.77 -3.55
CA ALA A 116 -7.55 10.90 -4.43
C ALA A 116 -7.40 12.27 -3.75
N THR A 117 -7.53 12.36 -2.41
CA THR A 117 -7.32 13.64 -1.70
C THR A 117 -5.90 14.16 -1.86
N ARG A 118 -4.93 13.29 -2.18
CA ARG A 118 -3.54 13.64 -2.50
C ARG A 118 -3.43 14.77 -3.52
N ALA A 119 -4.29 14.77 -4.54
CA ALA A 119 -4.29 15.81 -5.58
C ALA A 119 -4.62 17.20 -5.01
N SER A 120 -5.37 17.29 -3.91
CA SER A 120 -5.74 18.55 -3.26
C SER A 120 -4.52 19.32 -2.73
N PHE A 121 -3.38 18.63 -2.51
CA PHE A 121 -2.15 19.24 -2.03
C PHE A 121 -1.25 19.77 -3.16
N TYR A 122 -1.63 19.62 -4.43
CA TYR A 122 -0.86 20.13 -5.58
C TYR A 122 -0.50 21.62 -5.49
N PRO A 123 -1.40 22.51 -5.06
CA PRO A 123 -1.07 23.93 -4.90
C PRO A 123 0.03 24.21 -3.87
N LEU A 124 0.33 23.28 -2.97
CA LEU A 124 1.40 23.42 -1.97
C LEU A 124 2.79 23.04 -2.50
N LEU A 125 2.90 22.49 -3.71
CA LEU A 125 4.20 22.14 -4.31
C LEU A 125 5.03 23.34 -4.79
N PHE A 126 4.43 24.52 -4.86
CA PHE A 126 5.03 25.71 -5.47
C PHE A 126 4.87 26.95 -4.58
N PRO A 127 5.91 27.81 -4.47
CA PRO A 127 7.21 27.70 -5.15
C PRO A 127 8.19 26.74 -4.47
N THR A 128 7.99 26.42 -3.19
CA THR A 128 8.86 25.52 -2.42
C THR A 128 8.29 24.12 -2.37
N ARG A 129 9.10 23.13 -2.76
CA ARG A 129 8.71 21.72 -2.65
C ARG A 129 9.01 21.20 -1.25
N PRO A 130 8.18 20.29 -0.73
CA PRO A 130 8.53 19.57 0.48
C PRO A 130 9.83 18.78 0.25
N PRO A 131 10.64 18.58 1.30
CA PRO A 131 11.82 17.75 1.22
C PRO A 131 11.42 16.31 0.85
N SER A 132 12.31 15.61 0.15
CA SER A 132 12.15 14.18 -0.10
C SER A 132 11.95 13.43 1.21
N ALA A 133 11.16 12.36 1.16
CA ALA A 133 11.05 11.45 2.27
C ALA A 133 12.43 10.94 2.69
N ARG A 134 12.67 10.88 4.00
CA ARG A 134 13.89 10.31 4.55
C ARG A 134 13.64 8.85 4.84
N TRP A 135 14.63 8.02 4.55
CA TRP A 135 14.60 6.61 4.90
C TRP A 135 15.03 6.47 6.35
N GLU A 136 14.21 5.80 7.16
CA GLU A 136 14.69 5.25 8.41
C GLU A 136 15.45 3.96 8.10
N ILE A 137 16.76 4.10 7.96
CA ILE A 137 17.66 2.97 7.72
C ILE A 137 18.11 2.46 9.09
N ASP A 138 17.92 1.16 9.34
CA ASP A 138 18.43 0.50 10.53
C ASP A 138 19.95 0.71 10.62
N GLN A 139 20.48 0.96 11.81
CA GLN A 139 21.93 1.18 11.98
C GLN A 139 22.71 -0.05 11.51
N PRO A 140 23.85 0.11 10.81
CA PRO A 140 24.62 -1.02 10.28
C PRO A 140 24.96 -2.08 11.33
N ALA A 141 25.35 -1.67 12.54
CA ALA A 141 25.63 -2.61 13.64
C ALA A 141 24.43 -3.45 14.05
N ARG A 142 23.21 -2.87 14.02
CA ARG A 142 21.97 -3.60 14.28
C ARG A 142 21.63 -4.54 13.13
N VAL A 143 21.83 -4.11 11.88
CA VAL A 143 21.62 -4.95 10.71
C VAL A 143 22.56 -6.16 10.73
N GLU A 144 23.84 -5.95 11.04
CA GLU A 144 24.84 -7.02 11.18
C GLU A 144 24.52 -7.95 12.35
N HIS A 145 24.10 -7.41 13.50
CA HIS A 145 23.66 -8.24 14.62
C HIS A 145 22.46 -9.12 14.27
N ASP A 146 21.45 -8.54 13.62
CA ASP A 146 20.18 -9.21 13.33
C ASP A 146 20.26 -10.16 12.11
N LEU A 147 21.08 -9.83 11.09
CA LEU A 147 21.14 -10.53 9.79
C LEU A 147 22.52 -11.09 9.44
N GLY A 148 23.60 -10.67 10.10
CA GLY A 148 24.95 -11.17 9.86
C GLY A 148 25.05 -12.71 9.89
N PRO A 149 24.40 -13.41 10.85
CA PRO A 149 24.37 -14.88 10.84
C PRO A 149 23.78 -15.49 9.56
N ALA A 150 22.86 -14.79 8.89
CA ALA A 150 22.26 -15.25 7.64
C ALA A 150 23.20 -15.13 6.43
N ILE A 151 24.29 -14.37 6.52
CA ILE A 151 25.31 -14.32 5.45
C ILE A 151 25.92 -15.71 5.26
N ALA A 152 26.19 -16.42 6.36
CA ALA A 152 26.73 -17.78 6.32
C ALA A 152 25.66 -18.83 5.94
N ARG A 153 24.37 -18.55 6.17
CA ARG A 153 23.25 -19.45 5.85
C ARG A 153 22.03 -18.65 5.36
N PRO A 154 21.98 -18.25 4.08
CA PRO A 154 20.90 -17.39 3.57
C PRO A 154 19.50 -18.00 3.73
N ASP A 155 19.40 -19.34 3.62
CA ASP A 155 18.13 -20.07 3.75
C ASP A 155 17.46 -19.87 5.11
N SER A 156 18.23 -19.55 6.17
CA SER A 156 17.65 -19.29 7.50
C SER A 156 16.77 -18.04 7.54
N LEU A 157 16.83 -17.16 6.53
CA LEU A 157 15.89 -16.03 6.40
C LEU A 157 14.49 -16.47 5.98
N TYR A 158 14.40 -17.63 5.34
CA TYR A 158 13.17 -18.18 4.78
C TYR A 158 12.67 -19.39 5.58
N ASP A 159 13.52 -20.00 6.41
CA ASP A 159 13.19 -21.08 7.33
C ASP A 159 12.44 -20.57 8.57
N VAL A 160 11.24 -20.05 8.35
CA VAL A 160 10.36 -19.54 9.40
C VAL A 160 9.22 -20.52 9.59
N ALA A 161 9.15 -21.11 10.77
CA ALA A 161 8.02 -21.97 11.14
C ALA A 161 6.72 -21.16 11.06
N VAL A 162 5.81 -21.60 10.19
CA VAL A 162 4.46 -21.04 10.06
C VAL A 162 3.49 -22.03 10.70
N ASP A 163 2.82 -21.61 11.76
CA ASP A 163 1.68 -22.37 12.28
C ASP A 163 0.47 -22.12 11.38
N VAL A 164 0.12 -23.12 10.57
CA VAL A 164 -1.01 -23.07 9.64
C VAL A 164 -2.34 -22.83 10.38
N GLY A 165 -2.45 -23.25 11.64
CA GLY A 165 -3.63 -23.01 12.48
C GLY A 165 -3.87 -21.52 12.79
N THR A 166 -2.86 -20.66 12.60
CA THR A 166 -2.98 -19.21 12.80
C THR A 166 -3.45 -18.46 11.55
N VAL A 167 -3.62 -19.15 10.42
CA VAL A 167 -4.08 -18.56 9.16
C VAL A 167 -5.60 -18.59 9.12
N ALA A 168 -6.21 -17.42 9.30
CA ALA A 168 -7.64 -17.23 9.09
C ALA A 168 -7.93 -17.11 7.60
N VAL A 169 -8.98 -17.81 7.14
CA VAL A 169 -9.46 -17.81 5.76
C VAL A 169 -10.87 -17.22 5.77
N SER A 170 -11.13 -16.18 4.97
CA SER A 170 -12.47 -15.63 4.84
C SER A 170 -13.39 -16.60 4.07
N PRO A 171 -14.72 -16.47 4.21
CA PRO A 171 -15.65 -17.12 3.29
C PRO A 171 -15.32 -16.77 1.83
N PRO A 172 -15.41 -17.75 0.91
CA PRO A 172 -15.16 -17.50 -0.50
C PRO A 172 -16.36 -16.82 -1.18
N VAL A 173 -16.07 -15.90 -2.09
CA VAL A 173 -17.01 -15.33 -3.04
C VAL A 173 -16.81 -16.03 -4.39
N ILE A 174 -17.90 -16.52 -4.98
CA ILE A 174 -17.88 -17.15 -6.31
C ILE A 174 -18.43 -16.18 -7.34
N GLU A 175 -17.61 -15.77 -8.30
CA GLU A 175 -18.01 -14.85 -9.37
C GLU A 175 -17.28 -15.22 -10.67
N GLY A 176 -18.00 -15.26 -11.79
CA GLY A 176 -17.38 -15.47 -13.11
C GLY A 176 -16.60 -16.79 -13.28
N GLY A 177 -16.97 -17.85 -12.54
CA GLY A 177 -16.23 -19.13 -12.57
C GLY A 177 -14.95 -19.13 -11.72
N GLN A 178 -14.73 -18.09 -10.94
CA GLN A 178 -13.59 -17.93 -10.04
C GLN A 178 -14.05 -17.94 -8.58
N ARG A 179 -13.17 -18.42 -7.71
CA ARG A 179 -13.30 -18.35 -6.26
C ARG A 179 -12.31 -17.30 -5.75
N GLU A 180 -12.83 -16.27 -5.09
CA GLU A 180 -12.03 -15.25 -4.43
C GLU A 180 -12.20 -15.32 -2.91
N TYR A 181 -11.10 -15.26 -2.15
CA TYR A 181 -11.12 -15.21 -0.69
C TYR A 181 -9.88 -14.49 -0.15
N TRP A 182 -9.90 -14.19 1.15
CA TRP A 182 -8.81 -13.51 1.84
C TRP A 182 -8.17 -14.41 2.89
N LEU A 183 -6.86 -14.30 3.00
CA LEU A 183 -6.04 -14.88 4.06
C LEU A 183 -5.60 -13.78 5.01
N ARG A 184 -5.64 -14.06 6.31
CA ARG A 184 -5.12 -13.20 7.37
C ARG A 184 -4.32 -14.04 8.37
N ALA A 185 -3.10 -13.61 8.68
CA ALA A 185 -2.29 -14.28 9.71
C ALA A 185 -1.35 -13.28 10.40
N PRO A 186 -0.85 -13.57 11.61
CA PRO A 186 0.27 -12.82 12.18
C PRO A 186 1.49 -12.89 11.26
N THR A 187 2.20 -11.79 11.05
CA THR A 187 3.45 -11.82 10.24
C THR A 187 4.45 -12.79 10.88
N PRO A 188 4.94 -13.84 10.18
CA PRO A 188 5.71 -14.92 10.82
C PRO A 188 7.03 -14.45 11.44
N LEU A 189 7.75 -13.56 10.73
CA LEU A 189 9.01 -13.01 11.20
C LEU A 189 8.79 -11.98 12.32
N SER A 190 9.21 -12.31 13.54
CA SER A 190 9.09 -11.44 14.73
C SER A 190 9.65 -10.03 14.51
N ARG A 191 10.81 -9.90 13.85
CA ARG A 191 11.41 -8.59 13.53
C ARG A 191 10.48 -7.73 12.66
N LEU A 192 9.81 -8.33 11.68
CA LEU A 192 8.86 -7.62 10.82
C LEU A 192 7.56 -7.33 11.56
N ARG A 193 7.08 -8.27 12.39
CA ARG A 193 5.86 -8.11 13.19
C ARG A 193 5.92 -6.92 14.15
N GLN A 194 7.10 -6.61 14.67
CA GLN A 194 7.32 -5.44 15.56
C GLN A 194 7.27 -4.10 14.82
N ARG A 195 7.23 -4.08 13.48
CA ARG A 195 7.15 -2.85 12.71
C ARG A 195 5.68 -2.40 12.59
N PRO A 196 5.37 -1.12 12.87
CA PRO A 196 4.02 -0.61 12.73
C PRO A 196 3.41 -0.86 11.34
N GLY A 197 2.20 -1.41 11.29
CA GLY A 197 1.51 -1.78 10.05
C GLY A 197 1.95 -3.13 9.46
N SER A 198 2.87 -3.83 10.12
CA SER A 198 3.37 -5.15 9.70
C SER A 198 3.01 -6.26 10.69
N GLU A 199 2.12 -6.02 11.65
CA GLU A 199 1.69 -6.97 12.67
C GLU A 199 0.96 -8.16 12.03
N VAL A 200 0.11 -7.86 11.05
CA VAL A 200 -0.75 -8.81 10.34
C VAL A 200 -0.39 -8.81 8.86
N LEU A 201 -0.34 -10.00 8.27
CA LEU A 201 -0.27 -10.20 6.83
C LEU A 201 -1.68 -10.42 6.28
N TYR A 202 -1.89 -9.88 5.08
CA TYR A 202 -3.09 -10.11 4.30
C TYR A 202 -2.66 -10.65 2.93
N ALA A 203 -3.42 -11.58 2.39
CA ALA A 203 -3.30 -11.96 1.00
C ALA A 203 -4.68 -12.20 0.42
N ARG A 204 -4.89 -11.74 -0.81
CA ARG A 204 -6.08 -12.07 -1.59
C ARG A 204 -5.76 -13.28 -2.44
N VAL A 205 -6.66 -14.24 -2.52
CA VAL A 205 -6.51 -15.44 -3.33
C VAL A 205 -7.62 -15.47 -4.37
N ILE A 206 -7.24 -15.68 -5.62
CA ILE A 206 -8.16 -15.91 -6.73
C ILE A 206 -7.77 -17.23 -7.37
N GLU A 207 -8.70 -18.16 -7.48
CA GLU A 207 -8.46 -19.48 -8.06
C GLU A 207 -9.66 -19.93 -8.92
N PRO A 208 -9.47 -20.88 -9.86
CA PRO A 208 -10.58 -21.54 -10.53
C PRO A 208 -11.53 -22.20 -9.52
N VAL A 209 -12.83 -22.25 -9.83
CA VAL A 209 -13.80 -22.99 -8.99
C VAL A 209 -13.58 -24.51 -9.04
N ASP A 210 -13.00 -25.01 -10.12
CA ASP A 210 -12.71 -26.43 -10.32
C ASP A 210 -11.77 -26.97 -9.22
N PRO A 211 -12.13 -28.06 -8.52
CA PRO A 211 -11.29 -28.67 -7.49
C PRO A 211 -10.00 -29.33 -8.02
N ALA A 212 -9.75 -29.36 -9.32
CA ALA A 212 -8.52 -29.91 -9.89
C ALA A 212 -7.25 -29.21 -9.34
N PRO A 213 -6.12 -29.93 -9.19
CA PRO A 213 -4.85 -29.31 -8.84
C PRO A 213 -4.47 -28.21 -9.83
N CYS A 214 -4.34 -26.98 -9.33
CA CYS A 214 -3.95 -25.82 -10.11
C CYS A 214 -2.55 -25.33 -9.69
N PRO A 215 -1.70 -24.93 -10.65
CA PRO A 215 -0.44 -24.28 -10.33
C PRO A 215 -0.69 -22.98 -9.55
N THR A 216 0.18 -22.68 -8.59
CA THR A 216 0.06 -21.50 -7.73
C THR A 216 1.11 -20.45 -8.09
N LEU A 217 0.67 -19.20 -8.29
CA LEU A 217 1.52 -18.04 -8.47
C LEU A 217 1.37 -17.10 -7.27
N ILE A 218 2.49 -16.73 -6.65
CA ILE A 218 2.53 -15.63 -5.66
C ILE A 218 2.85 -14.34 -6.41
N PHE A 219 1.88 -13.42 -6.49
CA PHE A 219 1.98 -12.18 -7.25
C PHE A 219 2.16 -10.98 -6.31
N GLY A 220 3.41 -10.55 -6.11
CA GLY A 220 3.73 -9.37 -5.32
C GLY A 220 3.42 -8.07 -6.06
N SER A 221 2.92 -7.06 -5.34
CA SER A 221 2.75 -5.72 -5.90
C SER A 221 4.09 -4.99 -6.04
N GLY A 222 4.21 -4.18 -7.09
CA GLY A 222 5.34 -3.26 -7.25
C GLY A 222 5.29 -2.09 -6.27
N LEU A 223 6.39 -1.33 -6.21
CA LEU A 223 6.51 -0.16 -5.34
C LEU A 223 5.40 0.85 -5.62
N CYS A 224 4.77 1.37 -4.56
CA CYS A 224 3.70 2.36 -4.63
C CYS A 224 2.42 1.90 -5.36
N LEU A 225 2.21 0.58 -5.48
CA LEU A 225 0.99 0.00 -6.05
C LEU A 225 0.11 -0.58 -4.95
N GLU A 226 -1.13 -0.08 -4.88
CA GLU A 226 -2.14 -0.42 -3.87
C GLU A 226 -3.41 -0.91 -4.59
N PHE A 227 -3.27 -1.95 -5.41
CA PHE A 227 -4.36 -2.47 -6.26
C PHE A 227 -5.61 -2.86 -5.46
N GLU A 228 -5.41 -3.35 -4.24
CA GLU A 228 -6.48 -3.72 -3.32
C GLU A 228 -7.30 -2.53 -2.80
N LEU A 229 -6.80 -1.29 -2.91
CA LEU A 229 -7.51 -0.08 -2.53
C LEU A 229 -8.30 0.53 -3.69
N LEU A 230 -7.94 0.23 -4.94
CA LEU A 230 -8.51 0.87 -6.12
C LEU A 230 -9.85 0.23 -6.51
N THR A 231 -10.87 1.06 -6.75
CA THR A 231 -12.17 0.61 -7.28
C THR A 231 -12.04 -0.05 -8.65
N VAL A 232 -11.10 0.42 -9.47
CA VAL A 232 -10.77 -0.19 -10.76
C VAL A 232 -9.34 -0.73 -10.68
N ALA A 233 -9.21 -1.92 -10.12
CA ALA A 233 -7.95 -2.64 -10.07
C ALA A 233 -7.86 -3.59 -11.27
N ARG A 234 -6.94 -3.33 -12.20
CA ARG A 234 -6.61 -4.27 -13.29
C ARG A 234 -5.39 -5.09 -12.88
N GLY A 235 -5.60 -6.03 -11.96
CA GLY A 235 -4.58 -7.03 -11.62
C GLY A 235 -4.57 -8.18 -12.63
N PRO A 236 -3.43 -8.87 -12.84
CA PRO A 236 -3.39 -10.04 -13.71
C PRO A 236 -4.12 -11.25 -13.12
N ALA A 237 -4.42 -11.25 -11.82
CA ALA A 237 -4.93 -12.40 -11.08
C ALA A 237 -6.20 -13.03 -11.69
N THR A 238 -7.23 -12.23 -12.01
CA THR A 238 -8.45 -12.73 -12.67
C THR A 238 -8.13 -13.41 -14.01
N ARG A 239 -7.28 -12.83 -14.84
CA ARG A 239 -6.93 -13.45 -16.14
C ARG A 239 -6.10 -14.72 -15.98
N LEU A 240 -5.23 -14.77 -14.98
CA LEU A 240 -4.43 -15.96 -14.69
C LEU A 240 -5.29 -17.08 -14.10
N ALA A 241 -6.29 -16.73 -13.28
CA ALA A 241 -7.30 -17.67 -12.81
C ALA A 241 -8.13 -18.25 -13.96
N ASP A 242 -8.52 -17.44 -14.96
CA ASP A 242 -9.16 -17.94 -16.18
C ASP A 242 -8.28 -18.92 -16.98
N LEU A 243 -6.96 -18.84 -16.82
CA LEU A 243 -5.99 -19.76 -17.42
C LEU A 243 -5.67 -20.98 -16.53
N GLY A 244 -6.40 -21.16 -15.43
CA GLY A 244 -6.25 -22.31 -14.54
C GLY A 244 -5.23 -22.12 -13.41
N TRP A 245 -4.77 -20.90 -13.13
CA TRP A 245 -3.82 -20.63 -12.04
C TRP A 245 -4.52 -20.22 -10.75
N ARG A 246 -4.04 -20.72 -9.60
CA ARG A 246 -4.28 -20.04 -8.32
C ARG A 246 -3.32 -18.87 -8.22
N VAL A 247 -3.84 -17.68 -7.96
CA VAL A 247 -3.03 -16.47 -7.74
C VAL A 247 -3.22 -15.99 -6.31
N VAL A 248 -2.10 -15.86 -5.59
CA VAL A 248 -2.04 -15.30 -4.25
C VAL A 248 -1.40 -13.92 -4.35
N GLU A 249 -2.15 -12.86 -4.04
CA GLU A 249 -1.71 -11.47 -4.02
C GLU A 249 -1.44 -11.03 -2.57
N PRO A 250 -0.22 -11.22 -2.02
CA PRO A 250 0.12 -10.72 -0.70
C PRO A 250 0.15 -9.19 -0.67
N ILE A 251 -0.37 -8.61 0.39
CA ILE A 251 -0.27 -7.16 0.63
C ILE A 251 1.11 -6.88 1.21
N SER A 252 1.90 -6.10 0.48
CA SER A 252 3.23 -5.66 0.89
C SER A 252 3.18 -4.81 2.18
N PRO A 253 4.18 -4.91 3.07
CA PRO A 253 4.30 -4.01 4.21
C PRO A 253 4.19 -2.53 3.78
N TYR A 254 3.56 -1.70 4.61
CA TYR A 254 3.38 -0.26 4.39
C TYR A 254 2.45 0.13 3.23
N HIS A 255 1.82 -0.82 2.55
CA HIS A 255 0.84 -0.57 1.49
C HIS A 255 -0.56 -0.95 1.97
N GLY A 256 -1.59 -0.24 1.52
CA GLY A 256 -2.94 -0.80 1.60
C GLY A 256 -3.46 -1.08 3.00
N LEU A 257 -3.93 -2.32 3.18
CA LEU A 257 -4.32 -2.89 4.48
C LEU A 257 -3.18 -2.93 5.52
N ARG A 258 -1.95 -2.70 5.08
CA ARG A 258 -0.73 -2.69 5.91
C ARG A 258 -0.08 -1.31 5.95
N ALA A 259 -0.80 -0.26 5.55
CA ALA A 259 -0.32 1.11 5.62
C ALA A 259 -0.06 1.55 7.08
N CYS A 260 1.06 2.25 7.29
CA CYS A 260 1.43 2.82 8.60
C CYS A 260 1.01 4.29 8.69
N ARG A 261 0.61 4.74 9.89
CA ARG A 261 0.32 6.16 10.16
C ARG A 261 1.56 7.03 9.88
N GLY A 262 1.37 8.17 9.22
CA GLY A 262 2.42 9.14 8.89
C GLY A 262 3.47 8.67 7.87
N ALA A 263 3.40 7.42 7.41
CA ALA A 263 4.32 6.87 6.43
C ALA A 263 3.76 7.00 5.02
N THR A 264 4.63 7.17 4.03
CA THR A 264 4.28 6.80 2.66
C THR A 264 4.54 5.30 2.48
N ALA A 265 3.98 4.68 1.45
CA ALA A 265 4.22 3.27 1.11
C ALA A 265 5.72 2.89 0.94
N ALA A 266 6.62 3.87 0.96
CA ALA A 266 8.07 3.70 0.88
C ALA A 266 8.87 4.42 2.00
N SER A 267 8.27 5.07 3.01
CA SER A 267 9.07 5.81 4.00
C SER A 267 8.37 6.07 5.33
N ARG A 268 9.08 5.83 6.44
CA ARG A 268 8.71 6.33 7.76
C ARG A 268 9.22 7.77 7.93
N SER A 269 8.35 8.70 8.33
CA SER A 269 8.81 10.01 8.80
C SER A 269 9.45 9.84 10.18
N LEU A 270 10.68 10.35 10.34
CA LEU A 270 11.26 10.55 11.66
C LEU A 270 10.59 11.77 12.31
N PRO A 271 10.32 11.75 13.64
CA PRO A 271 9.97 12.97 14.36
C PRO A 271 11.12 13.99 14.27
N PRO A 272 10.83 15.30 14.30
CA PRO A 272 11.86 16.33 14.33
C PRO A 272 12.74 16.15 15.58
N GLY A 273 14.06 16.05 15.39
CA GLY A 273 15.03 16.04 16.50
C GLY A 273 16.11 14.95 16.49
N ARG A 274 16.06 13.94 15.61
CA ARG A 274 17.18 13.00 15.43
C ARG A 274 18.00 13.32 14.18
N PRO A 275 19.34 13.49 14.29
CA PRO A 275 20.18 13.75 13.14
C PRO A 275 20.24 12.50 12.26
N ALA A 276 19.68 12.59 11.04
CA ALA A 276 19.86 11.59 10.00
C ALA A 276 20.84 12.12 8.95
N ARG A 277 21.83 11.31 8.58
CA ARG A 277 22.82 11.64 7.55
C ARG A 277 22.16 11.63 6.17
N SER A 278 22.36 12.70 5.41
CA SER A 278 22.04 12.77 3.98
C SER A 278 23.05 11.94 3.21
N ILE A 279 22.60 10.96 2.41
CA ILE A 279 23.42 10.35 1.36
C ILE A 279 22.81 10.81 0.04
N LEU A 280 23.66 11.39 -0.79
CA LEU A 280 23.38 11.84 -2.16
C LEU A 280 22.92 10.69 -3.05
#